data_AF-A0A959FTM2-F1
#
_entry.id   AF-A0A959FTM2-F1
#
_cell.length_a   1.000
_cell.length_b   1.000
_cell.length_c   1.000
_cell.angle_alpha   90.00
_cell.angle_beta   90.00
_cell.angle_gamma   90.00
#
_symmetry.space_group_name_H-M   'P 1'
#
loop_
_entity.id
_entity.type
_entity.pdbx_description
1 polymer ?
#
loop_
_entity_poly.entity_id
_entity_poly.type
_entity_poly.pdbx_seq_one_letter_code
_entity_poly.pdbx_strand_id
1 'polypeptide(L)'
;KKLSFDPKLKKRKLSTRFRTWLLVAYLSSPFKFKAPKGIRTTDLPTYSAFTEMADKYRKNRAELRAFLAKLPDDLMDKEIYKHPFAGRLPLSEMLLFFEVHFRRHEKQARRALEKA
;
A
#
# COMPACT_ATOMS: atom_id res chain seq x y z
N LYS A 1 26.76 -20.40 2.68
CA LYS A 1 26.41 -19.00 3.01
C LYS A 1 26.17 -18.20 1.72
N LYS A 2 24.94 -18.15 1.20
CA LYS A 2 24.55 -17.25 0.10
C LYS A 2 23.60 -16.20 0.66
N LEU A 3 24.11 -15.22 1.41
CA LEU A 3 23.30 -14.15 2.01
C LEU A 3 24.08 -12.83 2.05
N SER A 4 24.56 -12.38 0.90
CA SER A 4 24.67 -10.94 0.64
C SER A 4 23.87 -10.65 -0.63
N PHE A 5 22.54 -10.79 -0.52
CA PHE A 5 21.68 -10.16 -1.49
C PHE A 5 21.71 -8.67 -1.17
N ASP A 6 22.66 -7.96 -1.78
CA ASP A 6 22.66 -6.50 -1.82
C ASP A 6 22.12 -6.07 -3.19
N PRO A 7 20.79 -6.10 -3.40
CA PRO A 7 20.22 -5.70 -4.66
C PRO A 7 20.50 -4.21 -4.84
N LYS A 8 21.28 -3.85 -5.86
CA LYS A 8 21.43 -2.45 -6.27
C LYS A 8 20.04 -1.88 -6.58
N LEU A 9 19.50 -1.16 -5.62
CA LEU A 9 18.19 -0.53 -5.68
C LEU A 9 18.23 0.54 -6.76
N LYS A 10 17.32 0.44 -7.73
CA LYS A 10 17.27 1.36 -8.87
C LYS A 10 16.72 2.71 -8.40
N LYS A 11 17.31 3.80 -8.89
CA LYS A 11 16.75 5.15 -8.73
C LYS A 11 15.40 5.25 -9.46
N ARG A 12 14.55 6.15 -8.97
CA ARG A 12 13.27 6.53 -9.57
C ARG A 12 13.44 6.83 -11.07
N LYS A 13 12.55 6.26 -11.89
CA LYS A 13 12.45 6.57 -13.33
C LYS A 13 11.22 7.46 -13.61
N LEU A 14 11.24 8.19 -14.71
CA LEU A 14 10.06 8.94 -15.19
C LEU A 14 8.86 8.01 -15.44
N SER A 15 9.11 6.81 -15.97
CA SER A 15 8.08 5.79 -16.17
C SER A 15 7.42 5.33 -14.86
N THR A 16 8.10 5.47 -13.72
CA THR A 16 7.55 5.18 -12.39
C THR A 16 6.46 6.18 -12.02
N ARG A 17 6.67 7.48 -12.31
CA ARG A 17 5.66 8.51 -12.08
C ARG A 17 4.40 8.27 -12.91
N PHE A 18 4.57 7.90 -14.18
CA PHE A 18 3.43 7.57 -15.06
C PHE A 18 2.65 6.35 -14.57
N ARG A 19 3.34 5.26 -14.18
CA ARG A 19 2.71 4.07 -13.59
C ARG A 19 1.96 4.40 -12.30
N THR A 20 2.52 5.23 -11.42
CA THR A 20 1.85 5.69 -10.19
C THR A 20 0.62 6.54 -10.52
N TRP A 21 0.71 7.44 -11.49
CA TRP A 21 -0.45 8.23 -11.91
C TRP A 21 -1.59 7.34 -12.42
N LEU A 22 -1.30 6.35 -13.27
CA LEU A 22 -2.28 5.36 -13.71
C LEU A 22 -2.91 4.59 -12.54
N LEU A 23 -2.10 4.18 -11.56
CA LEU A 23 -2.56 3.51 -10.35
C LEU A 23 -3.53 4.40 -9.55
N VAL A 24 -3.18 5.68 -9.33
CA VAL A 24 -4.01 6.64 -8.59
C VAL A 24 -5.31 6.93 -9.33
N ALA A 25 -5.25 7.19 -10.63
CA ALA A 25 -6.42 7.43 -11.48
C ALA A 25 -7.36 6.22 -11.43
N TYR A 26 -6.79 5.02 -11.50
CA TYR A 26 -7.55 3.78 -11.42
C TYR A 26 -8.24 3.60 -10.06
N LEU A 27 -7.52 3.80 -8.95
CA LEU A 27 -8.10 3.66 -7.60
C LEU A 27 -9.16 4.73 -7.31
N SER A 28 -9.06 5.89 -7.94
CA SER A 28 -10.06 6.96 -7.83
C SER A 28 -11.30 6.72 -8.70
N SER A 29 -11.22 5.80 -9.67
CA SER A 29 -12.33 5.45 -10.55
C SER A 29 -13.40 4.58 -9.85
N PRO A 30 -14.66 4.58 -10.33
CA PRO A 30 -15.73 3.75 -9.77
C PRO A 30 -15.66 2.26 -10.19
N PHE A 31 -14.75 1.89 -11.09
CA PHE A 31 -14.65 0.53 -11.62
C PHE A 31 -14.19 -0.47 -10.56
N LYS A 32 -14.80 -1.66 -10.51
CA LYS A 32 -14.44 -2.75 -9.57
C LYS A 32 -13.18 -3.47 -10.05
N PHE A 33 -12.33 -3.89 -9.12
CA PHE A 33 -11.12 -4.65 -9.43
C PHE A 33 -11.04 -5.92 -8.58
N LYS A 34 -10.51 -6.98 -9.18
CA LYS A 34 -10.20 -8.22 -8.44
C LYS A 34 -8.90 -8.02 -7.68
N ALA A 35 -8.89 -8.41 -6.41
CA ALA A 35 -7.66 -8.43 -5.63
C ALA A 35 -6.62 -9.35 -6.29
N PRO A 36 -5.31 -9.08 -6.13
CA PRO A 36 -4.27 -9.99 -6.58
C PRO A 36 -4.50 -11.41 -6.04
N LYS A 37 -4.20 -12.44 -6.83
CA LYS A 37 -4.35 -13.86 -6.42
C LYS A 37 -3.63 -14.21 -5.11
N GLY A 38 -2.56 -13.48 -4.78
CA GLY A 38 -1.78 -13.66 -3.55
C GLY A 38 -2.39 -12.99 -2.30
N ILE A 39 -3.47 -12.23 -2.44
CA ILE A 39 -4.24 -11.66 -1.33
C ILE A 39 -5.56 -12.45 -1.31
N ARG A 40 -5.58 -13.57 -0.59
CA ARG A 40 -6.78 -14.41 -0.51
C ARG A 40 -7.65 -13.89 0.62
N THR A 41 -8.92 -13.64 0.34
CA THR A 41 -9.92 -13.32 1.37
C THR A 41 -10.14 -14.46 2.36
N THR A 42 -9.72 -15.69 2.01
CA THR A 42 -9.69 -16.85 2.92
C THR A 42 -8.75 -16.67 4.10
N ASP A 43 -7.76 -15.77 3.98
CA ASP A 43 -6.76 -15.53 5.01
C ASP A 43 -7.21 -14.42 5.98
N LEU A 44 -8.36 -13.79 5.69
CA LEU A 44 -8.99 -12.79 6.55
C LEU A 44 -9.97 -13.49 7.51
N PRO A 45 -10.01 -13.07 8.79
CA PRO A 45 -10.99 -13.61 9.72
C PRO A 45 -12.40 -13.25 9.27
N THR A 46 -13.33 -14.20 9.36
CA THR A 46 -14.75 -13.98 9.02
C THR A 46 -15.39 -12.88 9.88
N TYR A 47 -14.94 -12.75 11.12
CA TYR A 47 -15.37 -11.73 12.09
C TYR A 47 -14.17 -11.20 12.86
N SER A 48 -14.20 -9.91 13.21
CA SER A 48 -13.26 -9.29 14.13
C SER A 48 -13.98 -8.23 14.95
N ALA A 49 -13.65 -8.13 16.24
CA ALA A 49 -14.18 -7.08 17.09
C ALA A 49 -13.64 -5.72 16.65
N PHE A 50 -14.49 -4.69 16.67
CA PHE A 50 -14.09 -3.34 16.27
C PHE A 50 -12.90 -2.83 17.09
N THR A 51 -12.90 -3.05 18.40
CA THR A 51 -11.83 -2.63 19.32
C THR A 51 -10.50 -3.26 18.94
N GLU A 52 -10.48 -4.58 18.71
CA GLU A 52 -9.30 -5.32 18.29
C GLU A 52 -8.74 -4.80 16.95
N MET A 53 -9.62 -4.57 15.97
CA MET A 53 -9.21 -4.02 14.67
C MET A 53 -8.67 -2.61 14.79
N ALA A 54 -9.32 -1.75 15.59
CA ALA A 54 -8.88 -0.37 15.81
C ALA A 54 -7.50 -0.31 16.49
N ASP A 55 -7.24 -1.17 17.47
CA ASP A 55 -5.97 -1.23 18.16
C ASP A 55 -4.85 -1.77 17.27
N LYS A 56 -5.11 -2.83 16.49
CA LYS A 56 -4.18 -3.32 15.47
C LYS A 56 -3.85 -2.23 14.43
N TYR A 57 -4.86 -1.49 13.98
CA TYR A 57 -4.66 -0.39 13.04
C TYR A 57 -3.74 0.70 13.63
N ARG A 58 -4.03 1.17 14.84
CA ARG A 58 -3.22 2.19 15.53
C ARG A 58 -1.78 1.73 15.73
N LYS A 59 -1.60 0.48 16.20
CA LYS A 59 -0.28 -0.14 16.39
C LYS A 59 0.51 -0.17 15.08
N ASN A 60 -0.08 -0.70 14.01
CA ASN A 60 0.58 -0.78 12.70
C ASN A 60 0.95 0.60 12.14
N ARG A 61 0.12 1.63 12.37
CA ARG A 61 0.43 3.01 11.97
C ARG A 61 1.59 3.60 12.76
N ALA A 62 1.66 3.34 14.07
CA ALA A 62 2.76 3.77 14.92
C ALA A 62 4.07 3.08 14.52
N GLU A 63 4.04 1.77 14.29
CA GLU A 63 5.20 0.98 13.84
C GLU A 63 5.68 1.44 12.46
N LEU A 64 4.77 1.66 11.50
CA LEU A 64 5.13 2.19 10.19
C LEU A 64 5.78 3.57 10.30
N ARG A 65 5.26 4.47 11.14
CA ARG A 65 5.85 5.79 11.36
C ARG A 65 7.26 5.68 11.95
N ALA A 66 7.43 4.84 12.97
CA ALA A 66 8.73 4.61 13.60
C ALA A 66 9.74 3.97 12.65
N PHE A 67 9.29 3.07 11.76
CA PHE A 67 10.11 2.48 10.72
C PHE A 67 10.56 3.54 9.70
N LEU A 68 9.62 4.33 9.16
CA LEU A 68 9.93 5.37 8.17
C LEU A 68 10.88 6.43 8.72
N ALA A 69 10.76 6.80 10.00
CA ALA A 69 11.65 7.77 10.66
C ALA A 69 13.09 7.27 10.84
N LYS A 70 13.34 5.97 10.71
CA LYS A 70 14.68 5.35 10.82
C LYS A 70 15.30 5.03 9.46
N LEU A 71 14.57 5.25 8.36
CA LEU A 71 15.11 4.97 7.03
C LEU A 71 16.11 6.06 6.64
N PRO A 72 17.26 5.68 6.07
CA PRO A 72 18.21 6.67 5.56
C PRO A 72 17.64 7.40 4.33
N ASP A 73 17.96 8.69 4.24
CA ASP A 73 17.43 9.59 3.22
C ASP A 73 17.76 9.14 1.79
N ASP A 74 18.88 8.43 1.61
CA ASP A 74 19.31 7.91 0.32
C ASP A 74 18.32 6.89 -0.27
N LEU A 75 17.46 6.27 0.55
CA LEU A 75 16.43 5.34 0.10
C LEU A 75 15.14 6.02 -0.39
N MET A 76 14.94 7.31 -0.11
CA MET A 76 13.69 8.00 -0.45
C MET A 76 13.41 8.02 -1.95
N ASP A 77 14.47 8.07 -2.77
CA ASP A 77 14.38 8.08 -4.23
C ASP A 77 14.66 6.73 -4.90
N LYS A 78 14.74 5.66 -4.12
CA LYS A 78 14.98 4.30 -4.63
C LYS A 78 13.67 3.54 -4.75
N GLU A 79 13.54 2.72 -5.79
CA GLU A 79 12.35 1.87 -6.03
C GLU A 79 12.32 0.66 -5.09
N ILE A 80 12.10 0.90 -3.80
CA ILE A 80 12.21 -0.12 -2.75
C ILE A 80 10.92 -0.90 -2.51
N TYR A 81 9.76 -0.28 -2.72
CA TYR A 81 8.46 -0.91 -2.48
C TYR A 81 8.01 -1.69 -3.72
N LYS A 82 7.65 -2.97 -3.59
CA LYS A 82 7.15 -3.79 -4.71
C LYS A 82 5.62 -3.81 -4.71
N HIS A 83 5.01 -3.06 -5.62
CA HIS A 83 3.57 -3.09 -5.85
C HIS A 83 3.17 -4.21 -6.83
N PRO A 84 2.06 -4.96 -6.60
CA PRO A 84 1.65 -6.09 -7.44
C PRO A 84 1.44 -5.75 -8.92
N PHE A 85 0.84 -4.58 -9.22
CA PHE A 85 0.54 -4.15 -10.59
C PHE A 85 1.52 -3.11 -11.14
N ALA A 86 1.74 -2.01 -10.40
CA ALA A 86 2.64 -0.94 -10.80
C ALA A 86 4.14 -1.27 -10.73
N GLY A 87 4.54 -2.45 -10.22
CA GLY A 87 5.95 -2.84 -10.08
C GLY A 87 6.64 -2.12 -8.92
N ARG A 88 7.96 -1.89 -9.00
CA ARG A 88 8.66 -1.20 -7.91
C ARG A 88 8.40 0.30 -7.91
N LEU A 89 8.21 0.88 -6.72
CA LEU A 89 7.88 2.28 -6.46
C LEU A 89 8.81 2.85 -5.37
N PRO A 90 9.11 4.16 -5.40
CA PRO A 90 9.74 4.86 -4.29
C PRO A 90 8.80 4.98 -3.09
N LEU A 91 9.37 5.36 -1.94
CA LEU A 91 8.61 5.52 -0.70
C LEU A 91 7.50 6.56 -0.81
N SER A 92 7.75 7.68 -1.49
CA SER A 92 6.73 8.71 -1.70
C SER A 92 5.51 8.18 -2.46
N GLU A 93 5.72 7.39 -3.50
CA GLU A 93 4.65 6.80 -4.31
C GLU A 93 3.95 5.65 -3.59
N MET A 94 4.66 4.90 -2.74
CA MET A 94 4.03 3.93 -1.83
C MET A 94 3.07 4.63 -0.86
N LEU A 95 3.49 5.74 -0.23
CA LEU A 95 2.64 6.49 0.69
C LEU A 95 1.42 7.09 -0.02
N LEU A 96 1.61 7.66 -1.20
CA LEU A 96 0.51 8.14 -2.05
C LEU A 96 -0.46 7.00 -2.36
N PHE A 97 0.05 5.83 -2.78
CA PHE A 97 -0.79 4.64 -3.02
C PHE A 97 -1.59 4.24 -1.78
N PHE A 98 -0.97 4.18 -0.59
CA PHE A 98 -1.66 3.82 0.65
C PHE A 98 -2.80 4.80 0.97
N GLU A 99 -2.58 6.10 0.78
CA GLU A 99 -3.61 7.11 1.00
C GLU A 99 -4.81 6.94 0.06
N VAL A 100 -4.58 6.88 -1.26
CA VAL A 100 -5.69 6.75 -2.22
C VAL A 100 -6.39 5.40 -2.12
N HIS A 101 -5.65 4.34 -1.79
CA HIS A 101 -6.21 3.02 -1.54
C HIS A 101 -7.11 3.02 -0.29
N PHE A 102 -6.67 3.67 0.79
CA PHE A 102 -7.45 3.80 2.01
C PHE A 102 -8.75 4.60 1.78
N ARG A 103 -8.67 5.76 1.10
CA ARG A 103 -9.84 6.59 0.75
C ARG A 103 -10.88 5.82 -0.08
N ARG A 104 -10.42 4.96 -1.00
CA ARG A 104 -11.30 4.09 -1.79
C ARG A 104 -12.05 3.11 -0.89
N HIS A 105 -11.36 2.46 0.04
CA HIS A 105 -12.00 1.54 0.99
C HIS A 105 -12.94 2.26 1.95
N GLU A 106 -12.58 3.46 2.42
CA GLU A 106 -13.47 4.30 3.22
C GLU A 106 -14.78 4.59 2.46
N LYS A 107 -14.70 4.99 1.18
CA LYS A 107 -15.88 5.19 0.34
C LYS A 107 -16.71 3.92 0.17
N GLN A 108 -16.08 2.75 0.07
CA GLN A 108 -16.79 1.47 0.00
C GLN A 108 -17.51 1.15 1.32
N ALA A 109 -16.86 1.38 2.46
CA ALA A 109 -17.45 1.18 3.79
C ALA A 109 -18.66 2.11 4.01
N ARG A 110 -18.53 3.41 3.70
CA ARG A 110 -19.64 4.37 3.79
C ARG A 110 -20.83 3.95 2.93
N ARG A 111 -20.59 3.54 1.69
CA ARG A 111 -21.64 3.03 0.79
C ARG A 111 -22.31 1.74 1.29
N ALA A 112 -21.59 0.92 2.05
CA ALA A 112 -22.16 -0.28 2.66
C ALA A 112 -23.08 0.10 3.83
N LEU A 113 -22.71 1.13 4.62
CA LEU A 113 -23.53 1.66 5.71
C LEU A 113 -24.79 2.39 5.20
N GLU A 114 -24.70 3.14 4.10
CA GLU A 114 -25.87 3.81 3.49
C GLU A 114 -26.90 2.83 2.90
N LYS A 115 -26.50 1.58 2.67
CA LYS A 115 -27.35 0.53 2.09
C LYS A 115 -27.91 -0.45 3.13
N ALA A 116 -27.45 -0.36 4.37
CA ALA A 116 -27.91 -1.18 5.50
C ALA A 116 -29.13 -0.52 6.16
#